data_AF-A0A9E2W2T5-F1
#
_entry.id   AF-A0A9E2W2T5-F1
#
_cell.length_a   1.000
_cell.length_b   1.000
_cell.length_c   1.000
_cell.angle_alpha   90.00
_cell.angle_beta   90.00
_cell.angle_gamma   90.00
#
_symmetry.space_group_name_H-M   'P 1'
#
loop_
_entity.id
_entity.type
_entity.pdbx_description
1 polymer ?
#
loop_
_entity_poly.entity_id
_entity_poly.type
_entity_poly.pdbx_seq_one_letter_code
_entity_poly.pdbx_strand_id
1 'polypeptide(L)'
;MAGLALAACGTGGALNDARAACKQVNSALVYQHRSAAPGLSSSERQVLEGQAMSTLLAASSAAAQATSADGSWNVLQTTIQEAERVPLARLVPALTRICQVANSSTPYL
;
A
#
# COMPACT_ATOMS: atom_id res chain seq x y z
N MET A 1 -34.52 19.36 -12.85
CA MET A 1 -33.45 19.19 -11.86
C MET A 1 -33.99 18.35 -10.70
N ALA A 2 -33.54 17.11 -10.57
CA ALA A 2 -33.75 16.30 -9.37
C ALA A 2 -32.39 15.65 -9.04
N GLY A 3 -31.65 16.33 -8.17
CA GLY A 3 -30.31 15.92 -7.73
C GLY A 3 -30.39 14.83 -6.66
N LEU A 4 -30.43 13.58 -7.10
CA LEU A 4 -30.26 12.39 -6.25
C LEU A 4 -28.90 11.72 -6.50
N ALA A 5 -27.84 12.52 -6.59
CA ALA A 5 -26.47 12.03 -6.56
C ALA A 5 -25.83 12.45 -5.24
N LEU A 6 -24.96 11.59 -4.69
CA LEU A 6 -24.18 11.74 -3.45
C LEU A 6 -24.73 11.10 -2.16
N ALA A 7 -25.26 9.88 -2.26
CA ALA A 7 -25.08 8.89 -1.19
C ALA A 7 -23.92 7.94 -1.55
N ALA A 8 -22.72 8.51 -1.73
CA ALA A 8 -21.45 7.78 -1.72
C ALA A 8 -20.57 8.25 -0.55
N CYS A 9 -21.18 8.66 0.56
CA CYS A 9 -20.51 8.68 1.87
C CYS A 9 -20.48 7.25 2.40
N GLY A 10 -19.53 6.45 1.92
CA GLY A 10 -19.38 5.08 2.37
C GLY A 10 -17.93 4.85 2.76
N THR A 11 -17.67 4.66 4.04
CA THR A 11 -16.49 3.97 4.59
C THR A 11 -16.11 2.73 3.77
N GLY A 12 -17.07 2.07 3.11
CA GLY A 12 -16.84 0.98 2.17
C GLY A 12 -16.02 1.35 0.93
N GLY A 13 -16.14 2.57 0.39
CA GLY A 13 -15.32 3.06 -0.73
C GLY A 13 -13.86 3.24 -0.34
N ALA A 14 -13.62 3.95 0.77
CA ALA A 14 -12.28 4.14 1.31
C ALA A 14 -11.60 2.81 1.64
N LEU A 15 -12.33 1.86 2.23
CA LEU A 15 -11.81 0.52 2.52
C LEU A 15 -11.49 -0.27 1.25
N ASN A 16 -12.30 -0.16 0.20
CA ASN A 16 -12.02 -0.81 -1.08
C ASN A 16 -10.74 -0.26 -1.72
N ASP A 17 -10.54 1.05 -1.68
CA ASP A 17 -9.32 1.70 -2.17
C ASP A 17 -8.10 1.33 -1.32
N ALA A 18 -8.25 1.28 0.02
CA ALA A 18 -7.20 0.82 0.92
C ALA A 18 -6.81 -0.64 0.64
N ARG A 19 -7.79 -1.52 0.41
CA ARG A 19 -7.55 -2.91 0.00
C ARG A 19 -6.89 -3.00 -1.38
N ALA A 20 -7.30 -2.16 -2.33
CA ALA A 20 -6.68 -2.09 -3.65
C ALA A 20 -5.21 -1.68 -3.58
N ALA A 21 -4.90 -0.64 -2.79
CA ALA A 21 -3.52 -0.26 -2.47
C ALA A 21 -2.76 -1.42 -1.82
N CYS A 22 -3.38 -2.10 -0.83
CA CYS A 22 -2.75 -3.20 -0.12
C CYS A 22 -2.45 -4.44 -0.98
N LYS A 23 -3.16 -4.66 -2.09
CA LYS A 23 -2.78 -5.71 -3.07
C LYS A 23 -1.42 -5.42 -3.71
N GLN A 24 -1.18 -4.16 -4.06
CA GLN A 24 0.09 -3.73 -4.64
C GLN A 24 1.20 -3.71 -3.57
N VAL A 25 0.91 -3.23 -2.37
CA VAL A 25 1.85 -3.30 -1.23
C VAL A 25 2.29 -4.74 -0.98
N ASN A 26 1.36 -5.69 -0.85
CA ASN A 26 1.71 -7.09 -0.63
C ASN A 26 2.57 -7.66 -1.76
N SER A 27 2.29 -7.29 -3.01
CA SER A 27 3.09 -7.72 -4.16
C SER A 27 4.52 -7.14 -4.10
N ALA A 28 4.66 -5.87 -3.72
CA ALA A 28 5.95 -5.23 -3.47
C ALA A 28 6.73 -5.92 -2.35
N LEU A 29 6.07 -6.28 -1.25
CA LEU A 29 6.69 -6.98 -0.12
C LEU A 29 7.19 -8.38 -0.52
N VAL A 30 6.52 -9.07 -1.44
CA VAL A 30 7.01 -10.35 -1.99
C VAL A 30 8.31 -10.14 -2.78
N TYR A 31 8.39 -9.12 -3.63
CA TYR A 31 9.64 -8.80 -4.34
C TYR A 31 10.77 -8.41 -3.38
N GLN A 32 10.46 -7.59 -2.36
CA GLN A 32 11.43 -7.22 -1.32
C GLN A 32 11.92 -8.43 -0.51
N HIS A 33 11.05 -9.40 -0.24
CA HIS A 33 11.44 -10.63 0.44
C HIS A 33 12.35 -11.48 -0.45
N ARG A 34 12.03 -11.59 -1.74
CA ARG A 34 12.86 -12.29 -2.73
C ARG A 34 14.24 -11.64 -2.87
N SER A 35 14.35 -10.31 -2.83
CA SER A 35 15.64 -9.61 -2.95
C SER A 35 16.58 -9.88 -1.78
N ALA A 36 16.03 -10.29 -0.62
CA ALA A 36 16.78 -10.69 0.56
C ALA A 36 17.25 -12.15 0.54
N ALA A 37 16.92 -12.93 -0.49
CA ALA A 37 17.33 -14.33 -0.57
C ALA A 37 18.86 -14.48 -0.67
N PRO A 38 19.45 -15.49 0.00
CA PRO A 38 20.87 -15.78 -0.14
C PRO A 38 21.21 -16.28 -1.55
N GLY A 39 22.44 -16.03 -1.99
CA GLY A 39 22.94 -16.53 -3.29
C GLY A 39 22.61 -15.65 -4.50
N LEU A 40 21.87 -14.55 -4.32
CA LEU A 40 21.65 -13.58 -5.38
C LEU A 40 22.91 -12.75 -5.66
N SER A 41 23.17 -12.52 -6.95
CA SER A 41 24.10 -11.49 -7.39
C SER A 41 23.58 -10.08 -7.06
N SER A 42 24.49 -9.09 -7.07
CA SER A 42 24.13 -7.70 -6.84
C SER A 42 23.11 -7.17 -7.86
N SER A 43 23.23 -7.57 -9.13
CA SER A 43 22.31 -7.17 -10.19
C SER A 43 20.91 -7.77 -10.00
N GLU A 44 20.82 -9.06 -9.66
CA GLU A 44 19.53 -9.71 -9.39
C GLU A 44 18.81 -9.07 -8.19
N ARG A 45 19.57 -8.75 -7.12
CA ARG A 45 19.02 -8.03 -5.97
C ARG A 45 18.47 -6.66 -6.37
N GLN A 46 19.23 -5.89 -7.14
CA GLN A 46 18.81 -4.56 -7.61
C GLN A 46 17.55 -4.62 -8.49
N VAL A 47 17.43 -5.63 -9.35
CA VAL A 47 16.22 -5.83 -10.17
C VAL A 47 15.00 -6.11 -9.29
N LEU A 48 15.13 -6.99 -8.29
CA LEU A 48 14.03 -7.30 -7.37
C LEU A 48 13.65 -6.11 -6.48
N GLU A 49 14.62 -5.35 -5.99
CA GLU A 49 14.37 -4.11 -5.23
C GLU A 49 13.69 -3.05 -6.10
N GLY A 50 14.11 -2.90 -7.35
CA GLY A 50 13.46 -2.02 -8.32
C GLY A 50 12.00 -2.42 -8.59
N GLN A 51 11.74 -3.72 -8.78
CA GLN A 51 10.38 -4.25 -8.94
C GLN A 51 9.53 -4.04 -7.68
N ALA A 52 10.11 -4.22 -6.49
CA ALA A 52 9.44 -3.95 -5.24
C ALA A 52 9.02 -2.48 -5.16
N MET A 53 9.93 -1.55 -5.44
CA MET A 53 9.64 -0.12 -5.42
C MET A 53 8.59 0.29 -6.47
N SER A 54 8.74 -0.15 -7.72
CA SER A 54 7.77 0.21 -8.78
C SER A 54 6.37 -0.31 -8.46
N THR A 55 6.28 -1.52 -7.90
CA THR A 55 5.01 -2.12 -7.49
C THR A 55 4.41 -1.39 -6.30
N LEU A 56 5.23 -0.96 -5.35
CA LEU A 56 4.77 -0.18 -4.19
C LEU A 56 4.23 1.19 -4.62
N LEU A 57 4.93 1.90 -5.51
CA LEU A 57 4.50 3.20 -5.99
C LEU A 57 3.19 3.12 -6.80
N ALA A 58 2.90 1.99 -7.43
CA ALA A 58 1.59 1.76 -8.07
C ALA A 58 0.42 1.74 -7.07
N ALA A 59 0.69 1.55 -5.76
CA ALA A 59 -0.32 1.64 -4.70
C ALA A 59 -0.72 3.08 -4.34
N SER A 60 0.09 4.07 -4.72
CA SER A 60 -0.03 5.47 -4.26
C SER A 60 -1.38 6.11 -4.57
N SER A 61 -1.90 5.91 -5.80
CA SER A 61 -3.18 6.47 -6.23
C SER A 61 -4.36 5.94 -5.40
N ALA A 62 -4.41 4.62 -5.19
CA ALA A 62 -5.46 4.00 -4.39
C ALA A 62 -5.35 4.40 -2.90
N ALA A 63 -4.13 4.51 -2.36
CA ALA A 63 -3.93 4.98 -0.99
C ALA A 63 -4.36 6.46 -0.81
N ALA A 64 -4.12 7.31 -1.80
CA ALA A 64 -4.55 8.70 -1.80
C ALA A 64 -6.08 8.83 -1.89
N GLN A 65 -6.73 8.00 -2.70
CA GLN A 65 -8.20 7.93 -2.78
C GLN A 65 -8.81 7.48 -1.45
N ALA A 66 -8.25 6.41 -0.85
CA ALA A 66 -8.65 5.93 0.47
C ALA A 66 -8.53 7.03 1.53
N THR A 67 -7.40 7.75 1.56
CA THR A 67 -7.15 8.85 2.50
C THR A 67 -8.10 10.03 2.30
N SER A 68 -8.40 10.36 1.03
CA SER A 68 -9.34 11.45 0.69
C SER A 68 -10.77 11.11 1.09
N ALA A 69 -11.16 9.83 1.02
CA ALA A 69 -12.46 9.35 1.42
C ALA A 69 -12.58 9.12 2.94
N ASP A 70 -11.50 8.69 3.59
CA ASP A 70 -11.40 8.48 5.03
C ASP A 70 -9.95 8.71 5.50
N GLY A 71 -9.76 9.78 6.28
CA GLY A 71 -8.44 10.22 6.75
C GLY A 71 -7.70 9.21 7.64
N SER A 72 -8.38 8.18 8.16
CA SER A 72 -7.72 7.09 8.90
C SER A 72 -6.67 6.36 8.04
N TRP A 73 -6.85 6.32 6.72
CA TRP A 73 -5.91 5.70 5.77
C TRP A 73 -4.70 6.59 5.42
N ASN A 74 -4.58 7.81 5.97
CA ASN A 74 -3.42 8.67 5.74
C ASN A 74 -2.09 7.99 6.09
N VAL A 75 -2.10 7.10 7.09
CA VAL A 75 -0.91 6.32 7.47
C VAL A 75 -0.44 5.39 6.34
N LEU A 76 -1.36 4.85 5.52
CA LEU A 76 -1.01 4.02 4.37
C LEU A 76 -0.31 4.86 3.29
N GLN A 77 -0.89 6.00 2.94
CA GLN A 77 -0.33 6.90 1.94
C GLN A 77 1.05 7.43 2.34
N THR A 78 1.17 7.92 3.57
CA THR A 78 2.45 8.44 4.09
C THR A 78 3.50 7.34 4.14
N THR A 79 3.18 6.14 4.61
CA THR A 79 4.14 5.02 4.64
C THR A 79 4.60 4.62 3.23
N ILE A 80 3.72 4.69 2.22
CA ILE A 80 4.11 4.46 0.81
C ILE A 80 5.07 5.56 0.33
N GLN A 81 4.78 6.83 0.62
CA GLN A 81 5.63 7.96 0.24
C GLN A 81 7.00 7.93 0.93
N GLU A 82 7.06 7.47 2.17
CA GLU A 82 8.33 7.31 2.89
C GLU A 82 9.26 6.29 2.23
N ALA A 83 8.73 5.35 1.42
CA ALA A 83 9.56 4.40 0.68
C ALA A 83 10.45 5.08 -0.36
N GLU A 84 10.10 6.28 -0.83
CA GLU A 84 10.98 7.06 -1.73
C GLU A 84 12.23 7.58 -1.02
N ARG A 85 12.17 7.72 0.31
CA ARG A 85 13.24 8.30 1.14
C ARG A 85 13.99 7.25 1.96
N VAL A 86 13.32 6.16 2.32
CA VAL A 86 13.80 5.15 3.25
C VAL A 86 13.76 3.77 2.57
N PRO A 87 14.78 2.91 2.78
CA PRO A 87 14.77 1.55 2.23
C PRO A 87 13.49 0.80 2.60
N LEU A 88 12.83 0.21 1.60
CA LEU A 88 11.57 -0.52 1.78
C LEU A 88 11.66 -1.61 2.85
N ALA A 89 12.81 -2.26 3.00
CA ALA A 89 13.08 -3.24 4.07
C ALA A 89 12.73 -2.73 5.49
N ARG A 90 12.89 -1.43 5.76
CA ARG A 90 12.54 -0.82 7.06
C ARG A 90 11.04 -0.57 7.23
N LEU A 91 10.31 -0.45 6.13
CA LEU A 91 8.88 -0.15 6.09
C LEU A 91 8.02 -1.43 6.03
N VAL A 92 8.62 -2.59 5.72
CA VAL A 92 7.94 -3.90 5.67
C VAL A 92 7.00 -4.13 6.86
N PRO A 93 7.42 -3.94 8.13
CA PRO A 93 6.55 -4.23 9.27
C PRO A 93 5.33 -3.30 9.33
N ALA A 94 5.52 -2.00 9.06
CA ALA A 94 4.46 -1.00 9.07
C ALA A 94 3.43 -1.28 7.96
N LEU A 95 3.92 -1.45 6.72
CA LEU A 95 3.09 -1.76 5.56
C LEU A 95 2.29 -3.06 5.74
N THR A 96 2.94 -4.09 6.30
CA THR A 96 2.29 -5.37 6.61
C THR A 96 1.17 -5.19 7.62
N ARG A 97 1.40 -4.47 8.72
CA ARG A 97 0.39 -4.23 9.76
C ARG A 97 -0.80 -3.44 9.20
N ILE A 98 -0.55 -2.35 8.48
CA ILE A 98 -1.62 -1.52 7.90
C ILE A 98 -2.49 -2.36 6.97
N CYS A 99 -1.87 -3.20 6.14
CA CYS A 99 -2.61 -4.06 5.23
C CYS A 99 -3.29 -5.25 5.89
N GLN A 100 -2.82 -5.72 7.04
CA GLN A 100 -3.57 -6.67 7.87
C GLN A 100 -4.86 -6.04 8.39
N VAL A 101 -4.81 -4.80 8.87
CA VAL A 101 -6.00 -4.06 9.33
C VAL A 101 -7.00 -3.88 8.19
N ALA A 102 -6.56 -3.41 7.01
CA ALA A 102 -7.41 -3.24 5.83
C ALA A 102 -8.12 -4.53 5.37
N ASN A 103 -7.46 -5.67 5.53
CA ASN A 103 -8.00 -6.97 5.14
C ASN A 103 -8.74 -7.70 6.27
N SER A 104 -8.80 -7.11 7.46
CA SER A 104 -9.50 -7.70 8.61
C SER A 104 -11.02 -7.53 8.54
N SER A 105 -11.73 -8.25 9.41
CA SER A 105 -13.18 -8.10 9.62
C SER A 105 -13.56 -6.83 10.39
N THR A 106 -12.59 -6.17 11.03
CA THR A 106 -12.77 -4.92 11.79
C THR A 106 -11.71 -3.88 11.38
N PRO A 107 -11.80 -3.37 10.14
CA PRO A 107 -10.76 -2.53 9.55
C PRO A 107 -10.83 -1.10 10.10
N TYR A 108 -10.28 -0.91 11.28
CA TYR A 108 -10.07 0.40 11.92
C TYR A 108 -8.63 0.46 12.41
N LEU A 109 -7.92 1.52 12.03
CA LEU A 109 -6.52 1.80 12.37
C LEU A 109 -6.38 2.51 13.71
#